data_AF-A0AAW2B2R8-F1
#
_entry.id   AF-A0AAW2B2R8-F1
#
_cell.length_a   1.000
_cell.length_b   1.000
_cell.length_c   1.000
_cell.angle_alpha   90.00
_cell.angle_beta   90.00
_cell.angle_gamma   90.00
#
_symmetry.space_group_name_H-M   'P 1'
#
loop_
_entity.id
_entity.type
_entity.pdbx_description
1 polymer ?
#
loop_
_entity_poly.entity_id
_entity_poly.type
_entity_poly.pdbx_seq_one_letter_code
_entity_poly.pdbx_strand_id
1 'polypeptide(L)'
;TNRRMQKEASSESESADSSTFSDTSDSSDKPPKRKHKRKHKVRGGKDGYIRRVQTPDDVLCHYKAILKTFLRTRSVSHSCKQHSVDRNTIALTAIIAELQIIATPELHIPEFQGETLQKYAKKCKDYLDTKPEVMSKITEMKHNRELLPIKYKFRKEK
;
A
#
# COMPACT_ATOMS: atom_id res chain seq x y z
N THR A 1 -28.65 -4.78 42.56
CA THR A 1 -28.55 -5.41 43.89
C THR A 1 -27.51 -6.52 43.83
N ASN A 2 -26.50 -6.43 44.70
CA ASN A 2 -25.53 -7.43 45.20
C ASN A 2 -25.72 -8.90 44.73
N ARG A 3 -24.69 -9.75 44.56
CA ARG A 3 -23.72 -10.12 45.61
C ARG A 3 -22.66 -11.13 45.09
N ARG A 4 -21.45 -10.91 45.59
CA ARG A 4 -20.23 -11.74 45.71
C ARG A 4 -20.44 -13.15 46.29
N MET A 5 -19.61 -14.12 45.87
CA MET A 5 -19.01 -15.23 46.67
C MET A 5 -18.16 -16.12 45.73
N GLN A 6 -16.82 -16.03 45.73
CA GLN A 6 -15.84 -16.81 46.52
C GLN A 6 -15.97 -18.35 46.38
N LYS A 7 -14.91 -18.96 45.83
CA LYS A 7 -14.47 -20.33 46.15
C LYS A 7 -12.95 -20.39 45.99
N GLU A 8 -12.26 -20.53 47.11
CA GLU A 8 -10.87 -20.99 47.17
C GLU A 8 -10.85 -22.51 47.09
N ALA A 9 -9.84 -23.05 46.42
CA ALA A 9 -9.39 -24.42 46.60
C ALA A 9 -7.87 -24.41 46.52
N SER A 10 -7.26 -24.78 47.63
CA SER A 10 -5.84 -25.03 47.82
C SER A 10 -5.38 -26.20 46.94
N SER A 11 -4.22 -26.07 46.30
CA SER A 11 -3.36 -27.21 45.99
C SER A 11 -1.91 -26.73 45.96
N GLU A 12 -1.17 -27.07 47.01
CA GLU A 12 0.29 -27.06 47.03
C GLU A 12 0.82 -28.03 45.98
N SER A 13 1.87 -27.62 45.27
CA SER A 13 2.72 -28.48 44.46
C SER A 13 4.08 -27.81 44.32
N GLU A 14 4.99 -28.27 45.16
CA GLU A 14 6.43 -28.01 45.18
C GLU A 14 7.08 -28.22 43.82
N SER A 15 8.04 -27.36 43.43
CA SER A 15 9.37 -27.77 42.93
C SER A 15 10.20 -26.60 42.38
N ALA A 16 11.30 -26.33 43.09
CA ALA A 16 12.66 -25.96 42.65
C ALA A 16 12.89 -25.08 41.42
N ASP A 17 13.55 -23.93 41.64
CA ASP A 17 14.92 -23.74 41.14
C ASP A 17 15.68 -22.71 42.01
N SER A 18 16.94 -23.01 42.30
CA SER A 18 17.81 -22.30 43.22
C SER A 18 18.63 -21.24 42.50
N SER A 19 18.56 -20.03 43.04
CA SER A 19 19.67 -19.10 43.31
C SER A 19 20.82 -18.99 42.29
N THR A 20 21.07 -17.78 41.79
CA THR A 20 22.41 -17.18 41.97
C THR A 20 22.37 -15.67 41.74
N PHE A 21 22.57 -14.93 42.82
CA PHE A 21 23.12 -13.58 42.80
C PHE A 21 24.63 -13.70 42.59
N SER A 22 25.22 -12.84 41.78
CA SER A 22 26.60 -12.38 41.96
C SER A 22 26.83 -11.11 41.15
N ASP A 23 26.91 -10.02 41.90
CA ASP A 23 27.56 -8.75 41.58
C ASP A 23 29.07 -8.98 41.31
N THR A 24 29.71 -8.14 40.50
CA THR A 24 31.05 -7.54 40.73
C THR A 24 31.66 -6.90 39.46
N SER A 25 32.42 -5.84 39.72
CA SER A 25 32.81 -4.74 38.84
C SER A 25 34.16 -4.89 38.12
N ASP A 26 34.34 -4.02 37.12
CA ASP A 26 35.55 -3.26 36.75
C ASP A 26 36.91 -3.96 36.49
N SER A 27 37.37 -3.96 35.23
CA SER A 27 38.69 -3.41 34.88
C SER A 27 38.98 -3.45 33.38
N SER A 28 39.75 -2.46 32.95
CA SER A 28 40.15 -2.11 31.59
C SER A 28 41.17 -3.08 30.98
N ASP A 29 41.04 -3.44 29.69
CA ASP A 29 42.18 -3.56 28.76
C ASP A 29 41.72 -3.65 27.28
N LYS A 30 42.42 -2.97 26.36
CA LYS A 30 42.14 -2.95 24.90
C LYS A 30 43.13 -3.88 24.17
N PRO A 31 42.70 -4.57 23.10
CA PRO A 31 43.43 -4.39 21.83
C PRO A 31 42.55 -4.37 20.56
N PRO A 32 43.10 -3.96 19.39
CA PRO A 32 42.38 -3.23 18.35
C PRO A 32 41.78 -4.15 17.29
N LYS A 33 40.49 -3.98 16.96
CA LYS A 33 39.88 -4.69 15.81
C LYS A 33 39.02 -3.77 14.96
N ARG A 34 39.64 -3.34 13.85
CA ARG A 34 39.09 -3.10 12.51
C ARG A 34 37.87 -2.19 12.45
N LYS A 35 38.10 -0.96 11.96
CA LYS A 35 37.05 -0.08 11.42
C LYS A 35 36.33 -0.82 10.30
N HIS A 36 35.23 -1.50 10.62
CA HIS A 36 34.25 -1.90 9.63
C HIS A 36 33.70 -0.59 9.06
N LYS A 37 34.22 -0.18 7.89
CA LYS A 37 33.43 0.66 6.98
C LYS A 37 32.12 -0.08 6.83
N ARG A 38 31.09 0.36 7.56
CA ARG A 38 29.71 0.04 7.26
C ARG A 38 29.52 0.59 5.84
N LYS A 39 29.76 -0.26 4.83
CA LYS A 39 29.11 -0.08 3.54
C LYS A 39 27.66 0.10 3.92
N HIS A 40 27.13 1.31 3.73
CA HIS A 40 25.70 1.50 3.70
C HIS A 40 25.22 0.54 2.64
N LYS A 41 24.83 -0.66 3.07
CA LYS A 41 23.96 -1.52 2.31
C LYS A 41 22.70 -0.69 2.30
N VAL A 42 22.57 0.14 1.27
CA VAL A 42 21.28 0.68 0.85
C VAL A 42 20.48 -0.58 0.63
N ARG A 43 19.81 -1.03 1.69
CA ARG A 43 18.70 -1.95 1.56
C ARG A 43 17.84 -1.16 0.60
N GLY A 44 17.75 -1.62 -0.65
CA GLY A 44 16.81 -1.12 -1.62
C GLY A 44 15.45 -1.33 -0.98
N GLY A 45 15.08 -0.38 -0.14
CA GLY A 45 13.86 -0.35 0.58
C GLY A 45 12.79 -0.28 -0.47
N LYS A 46 11.61 -0.65 -0.04
CA LYS A 46 10.37 -0.54 -0.77
C LYS A 46 10.01 0.96 -0.87
N ASP A 47 10.95 1.79 -1.31
CA ASP A 47 10.97 3.26 -1.22
C ASP A 47 10.36 3.91 -2.47
N GLY A 48 9.98 3.10 -3.46
CA GLY A 48 9.26 3.57 -4.64
C GLY A 48 7.95 4.27 -4.28
N TYR A 49 7.29 3.83 -3.19
CA TYR A 49 5.99 4.39 -2.76
C TYR A 49 6.10 5.72 -2.00
N ILE A 50 7.30 6.12 -1.57
CA ILE A 50 7.53 7.40 -0.89
C ILE A 50 7.66 8.54 -1.89
N ARG A 51 7.98 8.22 -3.16
CA ARG A 51 8.09 9.23 -4.21
C ARG A 51 6.70 9.76 -4.59
N ARG A 52 6.65 11.08 -4.84
CA ARG A 52 5.42 11.72 -5.30
C ARG A 52 5.08 11.23 -6.70
N VAL A 53 3.85 10.76 -6.87
CA VAL A 53 3.29 10.38 -8.17
C VAL A 53 3.08 11.64 -9.00
N GLN A 54 3.79 11.75 -10.13
CA GLN A 54 3.70 12.91 -11.02
C GLN A 54 3.33 12.52 -12.45
N THR A 55 3.68 11.31 -12.87
CA THR A 55 3.46 10.84 -14.24
C THR A 55 2.36 9.76 -14.32
N PRO A 56 1.75 9.56 -15.50
CA PRO A 56 0.85 8.43 -15.73
C PRO A 56 1.49 7.07 -15.44
N ASP A 57 2.79 6.93 -15.69
CA ASP A 57 3.53 5.69 -15.42
C ASP A 57 3.69 5.42 -13.92
N ASP A 58 3.93 6.46 -13.12
CA ASP A 58 3.93 6.34 -11.65
C ASP A 58 2.56 5.89 -11.14
N VAL A 59 1.48 6.47 -11.70
CA VAL A 59 0.10 6.07 -11.39
C VAL A 59 -0.12 4.60 -11.70
N LEU A 60 0.32 4.14 -12.88
CA LEU A 60 0.19 2.75 -13.30
C LEU A 60 0.97 1.80 -12.38
N CYS A 61 2.21 2.16 -12.02
CA CYS A 61 3.05 1.38 -11.13
C CYS A 61 2.39 1.21 -9.75
N HIS A 62 1.93 2.31 -9.15
CA HIS A 62 1.22 2.29 -7.88
C HIS A 62 -0.10 1.51 -7.94
N TYR A 63 -0.89 1.70 -9.00
CA TYR A 63 -2.15 0.98 -9.19
C TYR A 63 -1.91 -0.54 -9.25
N LYS A 64 -0.94 -0.99 -10.05
CA LYS A 64 -0.57 -2.41 -10.15
C LYS A 64 -0.10 -2.99 -8.81
N ALA A 65 0.63 -2.23 -8.00
CA ALA A 65 1.06 -2.67 -6.67
C ALA A 65 -0.11 -2.88 -5.71
N ILE A 66 -1.05 -1.94 -5.69
CA ILE A 66 -2.28 -2.02 -4.87
C ILE A 66 -3.15 -3.17 -5.35
N LEU A 67 -3.29 -3.34 -6.67
CA LEU A 67 -4.02 -4.44 -7.28
C LEU A 67 -3.48 -5.80 -6.85
N LYS A 68 -2.15 -6.01 -6.88
CA LYS A 68 -1.52 -7.25 -6.38
C LYS A 68 -1.89 -7.57 -4.94
N THR A 69 -2.01 -6.54 -4.10
CA THR A 69 -2.40 -6.72 -2.69
C THR A 69 -3.89 -6.97 -2.54
N PHE A 70 -4.72 -6.27 -3.32
CA PHE A 70 -6.16 -6.47 -3.39
C PHE A 70 -6.52 -7.91 -3.81
N LEU A 71 -5.79 -8.50 -4.76
CA LEU A 71 -6.01 -9.88 -5.19
C LEU A 71 -5.87 -10.88 -4.01
N ARG A 72 -5.00 -10.58 -3.04
CA ARG A 72 -4.79 -11.39 -1.83
C ARG A 72 -5.81 -11.09 -0.74
N THR A 73 -6.11 -9.82 -0.46
CA THR A 73 -6.92 -9.42 0.71
C THR A 73 -8.39 -9.23 0.41
N ARG A 74 -8.75 -9.12 -0.87
CA ARG A 74 -10.11 -8.81 -1.38
C ARG A 74 -10.72 -7.53 -0.82
N SER A 75 -9.88 -6.65 -0.26
CA SER A 75 -10.32 -5.40 0.38
C SER A 75 -9.50 -4.24 -0.15
N VAL A 76 -10.18 -3.35 -0.90
CA VAL A 76 -9.59 -2.11 -1.41
C VAL A 76 -9.08 -1.23 -0.27
N SER A 77 -9.87 -1.10 0.80
CA SER A 77 -9.48 -0.27 1.95
C SER A 77 -8.22 -0.81 2.61
N HIS A 78 -8.09 -2.13 2.73
CA HIS A 78 -6.89 -2.75 3.31
C HIS A 78 -5.68 -2.62 2.39
N SER A 79 -5.84 -2.85 1.07
CA SER A 79 -4.74 -2.70 0.12
C SER A 79 -4.24 -1.25 0.07
N CYS A 80 -5.12 -0.25 0.02
CA CYS A 80 -4.73 1.16 0.06
C CYS A 80 -3.97 1.51 1.34
N LYS A 81 -4.42 1.05 2.52
CA LYS A 81 -3.73 1.25 3.80
C LYS A 81 -2.33 0.64 3.81
N GLN A 82 -2.17 -0.57 3.26
CA GLN A 82 -0.89 -1.26 3.22
C GLN A 82 0.15 -0.55 2.33
N HIS A 83 -0.30 0.17 1.30
CA HIS A 83 0.56 0.98 0.42
C HIS A 83 0.59 2.47 0.82
N SER A 84 0.01 2.83 1.97
CA SER A 84 -0.03 4.21 2.47
C SER A 84 -0.62 5.22 1.48
N VAL A 85 -1.58 4.79 0.64
CA VAL A 85 -2.26 5.66 -0.32
C VAL A 85 -3.70 5.95 0.12
N ASP A 86 -4.11 7.22 0.02
CA ASP A 86 -5.49 7.60 0.28
C ASP A 86 -6.43 7.02 -0.80
N ARG A 87 -7.60 6.53 -0.35
CA ARG A 87 -8.60 5.94 -1.26
C ARG A 87 -9.07 6.94 -2.31
N ASN A 88 -9.21 8.23 -1.98
CA ASN A 88 -9.65 9.23 -2.94
C ASN A 88 -8.57 9.49 -4.00
N THR A 89 -7.27 9.42 -3.64
CA THR A 89 -6.18 9.53 -4.60
C THR A 89 -6.28 8.43 -5.65
N ILE A 90 -6.43 7.17 -5.21
CA ILE A 90 -6.64 6.06 -6.13
C ILE A 90 -7.92 6.23 -6.94
N ALA A 91 -9.03 6.67 -6.33
CA ALA A 91 -10.28 6.89 -7.05
C ALA A 91 -10.18 8.00 -8.12
N LEU A 92 -9.32 9.00 -7.93
CA LEU A 92 -9.10 10.09 -8.88
C LEU A 92 -8.22 9.63 -10.05
N THR A 93 -7.14 8.89 -9.77
CA THR A 93 -6.16 8.49 -10.78
C THR A 93 -6.41 7.12 -11.38
N ALA A 94 -7.38 6.34 -10.85
CA ALA A 94 -7.71 4.99 -11.35
C ALA A 94 -8.00 4.99 -12.86
N ILE A 95 -8.73 6.00 -13.35
CA ILE A 95 -9.07 6.10 -14.76
C ILE A 95 -7.84 6.14 -15.68
N ILE A 96 -6.76 6.78 -15.24
CA ILE A 96 -5.50 6.87 -15.99
C ILE A 96 -4.87 5.48 -16.09
N ALA A 97 -4.77 4.77 -14.96
CA ALA A 97 -4.20 3.42 -14.93
C ALA A 97 -5.05 2.42 -15.74
N GLU A 98 -6.37 2.49 -15.62
CA GLU A 98 -7.30 1.57 -16.28
C GLU A 98 -7.24 1.72 -17.81
N LEU A 99 -7.18 2.96 -18.32
CA LEU A 99 -6.94 3.21 -19.73
C LEU A 99 -5.58 2.67 -20.18
N GLN A 100 -4.52 2.89 -19.41
CA GLN A 100 -3.18 2.41 -19.76
C GLN A 100 -3.07 0.87 -19.75
N ILE A 101 -3.87 0.18 -18.94
CA ILE A 101 -3.96 -1.29 -18.91
C ILE A 101 -4.72 -1.80 -20.15
N ILE A 102 -5.76 -1.09 -20.57
CA ILE A 102 -6.59 -1.47 -21.72
C ILE A 102 -5.97 -1.05 -23.04
N ALA A 103 -5.02 -0.12 -23.02
CA ALA A 103 -4.30 0.44 -24.16
C ALA A 103 -3.89 -0.67 -25.15
N THR A 104 -4.68 -0.83 -26.20
CA THR A 104 -4.30 -1.57 -27.39
C THR A 104 -3.66 -0.57 -28.37
N PRO A 105 -2.80 -1.02 -29.30
CA PRO A 105 -2.18 -0.13 -30.29
C PRO A 105 -3.20 0.70 -31.10
N GLU A 106 -4.41 0.15 -31.31
CA GLU A 106 -5.51 0.82 -32.02
C GLU A 106 -6.25 1.89 -31.18
N LEU A 107 -6.06 1.88 -29.86
CA LEU A 107 -6.81 2.75 -28.95
C LEU A 107 -6.00 4.02 -28.69
N HIS A 108 -6.36 5.08 -29.41
CA HIS A 108 -5.76 6.39 -29.23
C HIS A 108 -6.23 7.04 -27.92
N ILE A 109 -5.52 6.78 -26.82
CA ILE A 109 -5.71 7.41 -25.51
C ILE A 109 -5.23 8.87 -25.59
N PRO A 110 -5.89 9.83 -24.91
CA PRO A 110 -5.39 11.19 -24.80
C PRO A 110 -3.92 11.22 -24.34
N GLU A 111 -3.09 12.06 -24.94
CA GLU A 111 -1.66 12.14 -24.57
C GLU A 111 -1.45 13.02 -23.31
N PHE A 112 -0.50 12.62 -22.47
CA PHE A 112 -0.12 13.39 -21.28
C PHE A 112 0.87 14.50 -21.63
N GLN A 113 0.41 15.76 -21.59
CA GLN A 113 1.18 16.94 -22.00
C GLN A 113 1.88 17.67 -20.83
N GLY A 114 2.26 16.95 -19.77
CA GLY A 114 2.89 17.54 -18.58
C GLY A 114 1.94 18.37 -17.68
N GLU A 115 0.63 18.27 -17.91
CA GLU A 115 -0.39 18.87 -17.04
C GLU A 115 -0.53 18.14 -15.70
N THR A 116 -1.37 18.64 -14.79
CA THR A 116 -1.61 17.93 -13.54
C THR A 116 -2.38 16.62 -13.78
N LEU A 117 -2.09 15.59 -12.99
CA LEU A 117 -2.80 14.30 -13.06
C LEU A 117 -4.33 14.46 -12.94
N GLN A 118 -4.81 15.46 -12.19
CA GLN A 118 -6.24 15.74 -12.08
C GLN A 118 -6.83 16.27 -13.40
N LYS A 119 -6.14 17.16 -14.11
CA LYS A 119 -6.60 17.65 -15.43
C LYS A 119 -6.59 16.52 -16.45
N TYR A 120 -5.52 15.75 -16.48
CA TYR A 120 -5.39 14.60 -17.38
C TYR A 120 -6.45 13.52 -17.10
N ALA A 121 -6.74 13.23 -15.83
CA ALA A 121 -7.78 12.28 -15.46
C ALA A 121 -9.19 12.72 -15.90
N LYS A 122 -9.46 14.04 -15.96
CA LYS A 122 -10.72 14.58 -16.53
C LYS A 122 -10.77 14.34 -18.05
N LYS A 123 -9.70 14.64 -18.80
CA LYS A 123 -9.64 14.33 -20.24
C LYS A 123 -9.87 12.85 -20.52
N CYS A 124 -9.28 11.99 -19.70
CA CYS A 124 -9.50 10.54 -19.75
C CYS A 124 -10.97 10.16 -19.52
N LYS A 125 -11.66 10.88 -18.62
CA LYS A 125 -13.09 10.69 -18.36
C LYS A 125 -13.94 11.07 -19.56
N ASP A 126 -13.70 12.24 -20.13
CA ASP A 126 -14.45 12.73 -21.30
C ASP A 126 -14.24 11.80 -22.51
N TYR A 127 -13.03 11.24 -22.64
CA TYR A 127 -12.71 10.22 -23.64
C TYR A 127 -13.50 8.91 -23.42
N LEU A 128 -13.60 8.42 -22.17
CA LEU A 128 -14.40 7.23 -21.86
C LEU A 128 -15.90 7.45 -22.08
N ASP A 129 -16.41 8.64 -21.76
CA ASP A 129 -17.81 9.00 -21.97
C ASP A 129 -18.15 8.99 -23.49
N THR A 130 -17.16 9.27 -24.35
CA THR A 130 -17.31 9.19 -25.82
C THR A 130 -17.19 7.76 -26.37
N LYS A 131 -16.56 6.84 -25.63
CA LYS A 131 -16.28 5.46 -26.07
C LYS A 131 -16.89 4.43 -25.11
N PRO A 132 -18.20 4.16 -25.21
CA PRO A 132 -18.90 3.24 -24.30
C PRO A 132 -18.35 1.81 -24.36
N GLU A 133 -17.82 1.36 -25.50
CA GLU A 133 -17.18 0.05 -25.65
C GLU A 133 -16.00 -0.14 -24.69
N VAL A 134 -15.17 0.91 -24.54
CA VAL A 134 -14.02 0.90 -23.63
C VAL A 134 -14.50 0.88 -22.18
N MET A 135 -15.56 1.63 -21.86
CA MET A 135 -16.15 1.66 -20.52
C MET A 135 -16.77 0.31 -20.13
N SER A 136 -17.41 -0.38 -21.07
CA SER A 136 -17.92 -1.74 -20.87
C SER A 136 -16.78 -2.72 -20.56
N LYS A 137 -15.68 -2.66 -21.33
CA LYS A 137 -14.48 -3.48 -21.06
C LYS A 137 -13.87 -3.21 -19.69
N ILE A 138 -13.77 -1.93 -19.27
CA ILE A 138 -13.32 -1.57 -17.91
C ILE A 138 -14.24 -2.22 -16.86
N THR A 139 -15.55 -2.15 -17.08
CA THR A 139 -16.54 -2.67 -16.13
C THR A 139 -16.41 -4.19 -15.99
N GLU A 140 -16.23 -4.90 -17.11
CA GLU A 140 -15.98 -6.33 -17.14
C GLU A 140 -14.66 -6.69 -16.43
N MET A 141 -13.57 -5.99 -16.72
CA MET A 141 -12.29 -6.22 -16.05
C MET A 141 -12.35 -5.95 -14.53
N LYS A 142 -13.15 -4.98 -14.08
CA LYS A 142 -13.43 -4.75 -12.65
C LYS A 142 -14.19 -5.92 -12.03
N HIS A 143 -15.16 -6.49 -12.76
CA HIS A 143 -15.91 -7.67 -12.33
C HIS A 143 -15.02 -8.91 -12.22
N ASN A 144 -14.16 -9.13 -13.23
CA ASN A 144 -13.18 -10.22 -13.29
C ASN A 144 -12.01 -10.05 -12.32
N ARG A 145 -11.96 -8.92 -11.58
CA ARG A 145 -10.94 -8.58 -10.58
C ARG A 145 -9.55 -8.34 -11.18
N GLU A 146 -9.48 -8.07 -12.47
CA GLU A 146 -8.28 -7.61 -13.16
C GLU A 146 -8.02 -6.12 -12.91
N LEU A 147 -9.05 -5.39 -12.50
CA LEU A 147 -8.98 -4.00 -12.05
C LEU A 147 -9.56 -3.86 -10.63
N LEU A 148 -9.21 -2.77 -9.95
CA LEU A 148 -9.74 -2.48 -8.63
C LEU A 148 -11.23 -2.11 -8.73
N PRO A 149 -12.10 -2.65 -7.86
CA PRO A 149 -13.53 -2.29 -7.84
C PRO A 149 -13.72 -0.93 -7.15
N ILE A 150 -13.30 0.14 -7.83
CA ILE A 150 -13.34 1.52 -7.34
C ILE A 150 -14.13 2.38 -8.33
N LYS A 151 -15.01 3.22 -7.77
CA LYS A 151 -15.73 4.25 -8.53
C LYS A 151 -14.86 5.50 -8.63
N TYR A 152 -14.86 6.13 -9.80
CA TYR A 152 -14.13 7.37 -10.01
C TYR A 152 -14.69 8.49 -9.15
N LYS A 153 -13.81 9.36 -8.64
CA LYS A 153 -14.20 10.50 -7.82
C LYS A 153 -13.37 11.72 -8.19
N PHE A 154 -13.99 12.63 -8.92
CA PHE A 154 -13.38 13.91 -9.31
C PHE A 154 -13.90 15.02 -8.39
N ARG A 155 -13.00 15.92 -7.97
CA ARG A 155 -13.41 17.13 -7.24
C ARG A 155 -14.08 18.09 -8.23
N LYS A 156 -15.24 18.66 -7.85
CA LYS A 156 -15.85 19.77 -8.56
C LYS A 156 -14.91 20.97 -8.43
N GLU A 157 -14.58 21.62 -9.56
CA GLU A 157 -13.94 22.93 -9.51
C GLU A 157 -14.95 23.91 -8.90
N LYS A 158 -14.44 24.79 -8.03
CA LYS A 158 -15.22 25.88 -7.43
C LYS A 158 -15.16 27.09 -8.33
#